data_AF-A0A7C2YT86-F1
#
_entry.id   AF-A0A7C2YT86-F1
#
_cell.length_a   1.000
_cell.length_b   1.000
_cell.length_c   1.000
_cell.angle_alpha   90.00
_cell.angle_beta   90.00
_cell.angle_gamma   90.00
#
_symmetry.space_group_name_H-M   'P 1'
#
loop_
_entity.id
_entity.type
_entity.pdbx_description
1 polymer ?
#
loop_
_entity_poly.entity_id
_entity_poly.type
_entity_poly.pdbx_seq_one_letter_code
_entity_poly.pdbx_strand_id
1 'polypeptide(L)'
;MEDHKKINHLNSSQRLKPSISTFSVKLAPDVVYDYSKCIGNGQCVQVCPVQILELTADKRWCKAIDGYVDNKEAVEAFHSQVEGKKDAVPIKIHNAMSACLGCAACVAACPEGAINIIPEFAEGQTAVEKIQ
;
A
#
# COMPACT_ATOMS: atom_id res chain seq x y z
N MET A 1 -5.30 54.27 -16.63
CA MET A 1 -4.70 54.26 -17.98
C MET A 1 -3.32 53.67 -17.77
N GLU A 2 -3.29 52.36 -17.55
CA GLU A 2 -2.94 51.39 -18.58
C GLU A 2 -1.51 51.63 -19.06
N ASP A 3 -0.58 50.84 -18.55
CA ASP A 3 0.59 50.46 -19.35
C ASP A 3 0.73 48.94 -19.30
N HIS A 4 0.53 48.39 -20.50
CA HIS A 4 0.44 46.99 -20.85
C HIS A 4 1.82 46.38 -21.13
N LYS A 5 1.96 45.10 -20.79
CA LYS A 5 2.83 44.06 -21.39
C LYS A 5 4.36 44.26 -21.25
N LYS A 6 5.13 43.25 -20.83
CA LYS A 6 5.13 41.86 -21.34
C LYS A 6 5.44 40.86 -20.22
N ILE A 7 4.50 39.97 -19.93
CA ILE A 7 4.78 38.72 -19.22
C ILE A 7 5.01 37.67 -20.31
N ASN A 8 6.23 37.14 -20.38
CA ASN A 8 6.55 36.04 -21.27
C ASN A 8 5.88 34.77 -20.76
N HIS A 9 4.97 34.23 -21.57
CA HIS A 9 4.41 32.89 -21.39
C HIS A 9 5.52 31.86 -21.53
N LEU A 10 5.92 31.23 -20.42
CA LEU A 10 6.67 29.98 -20.45
C LEU A 10 5.68 28.82 -20.59
N ASN A 11 5.82 28.12 -21.71
CA ASN A 11 4.99 27.01 -22.17
C ASN A 11 5.20 25.76 -21.27
N SER A 12 4.09 25.12 -20.94
CA SER A 12 3.91 23.94 -20.09
C SER A 12 4.31 22.62 -20.78
N SER A 13 5.41 22.59 -21.51
CA SER A 13 5.86 21.38 -22.20
C SER A 13 7.37 21.30 -22.30
N GLN A 14 7.98 20.93 -21.18
CA GLN A 14 9.24 20.18 -21.14
C GLN A 14 9.42 19.69 -19.68
N ARG A 15 8.75 18.58 -19.34
CA ARG A 15 9.24 17.74 -18.24
C ARG A 15 10.65 17.33 -18.65
N LEU A 16 11.65 17.88 -17.99
CA LEU A 16 13.00 17.36 -18.02
C LEU A 16 12.90 15.88 -17.65
N LYS A 17 13.14 15.00 -18.63
CA LYS A 17 13.34 13.58 -18.35
C LYS A 17 14.62 13.52 -17.51
N PRO A 18 14.60 13.06 -16.25
CA PRO A 18 15.84 12.80 -15.57
C PRO A 18 16.54 11.68 -16.34
N SER A 19 17.72 11.98 -16.86
CA SER A 19 18.67 11.02 -17.40
C SER A 19 19.11 10.11 -16.25
N ILE A 20 18.35 9.06 -15.98
CA ILE A 20 18.67 8.12 -14.89
C ILE A 20 19.83 7.25 -15.36
N SER A 21 21.01 7.65 -14.89
CA SER A 21 22.16 6.78 -14.67
C SER A 21 21.71 5.48 -13.97
N THR A 22 22.28 4.37 -14.39
CA THR A 22 22.02 2.96 -14.05
C THR A 22 22.13 2.61 -12.54
N PHE A 23 21.27 3.19 -11.70
CA PHE A 23 21.13 2.81 -10.30
C PHE A 23 19.79 2.10 -10.12
N SER A 24 19.83 0.81 -9.82
CA SER A 24 18.64 -0.02 -9.57
C SER A 24 17.83 0.55 -8.41
N VAL A 25 16.78 1.31 -8.72
CA VAL A 25 15.79 1.72 -7.71
C VAL A 25 15.04 0.46 -7.32
N LYS A 26 15.42 -0.12 -6.19
CA LYS A 26 14.75 -1.32 -5.65
C LYS A 26 13.45 -0.86 -5.01
N LEU A 27 12.35 -0.98 -5.76
CA LEU A 27 11.02 -0.65 -5.27
C LEU A 27 10.65 -1.62 -4.14
N ALA A 28 9.98 -1.11 -3.11
CA ALA A 28 9.49 -1.93 -2.00
C ALA A 28 8.43 -2.93 -2.51
N PRO A 29 8.34 -4.15 -1.95
CA PRO A 29 7.22 -5.03 -2.25
C PRO A 29 5.88 -4.38 -1.89
N ASP A 30 4.89 -4.57 -2.76
CA ASP A 30 3.49 -4.18 -2.53
C ASP A 30 2.74 -5.35 -1.89
N VAL A 31 2.43 -5.22 -0.61
CA VAL A 31 1.63 -6.20 0.13
C VAL A 31 0.18 -5.74 0.13
N VAL A 32 -0.64 -6.46 -0.62
CA VAL A 32 -2.04 -6.12 -0.85
C VAL A 32 -2.93 -6.88 0.12
N TYR A 33 -3.75 -6.18 0.90
CA TYR A 33 -4.77 -6.77 1.77
C TYR A 33 -6.17 -6.55 1.19
N ASP A 34 -6.90 -7.63 0.92
CA ASP A 34 -8.30 -7.65 0.51
C ASP A 34 -9.21 -7.78 1.74
N TYR A 35 -9.74 -6.65 2.21
CA TYR A 35 -10.60 -6.59 3.40
C TYR A 35 -12.03 -7.06 3.13
N SER A 36 -12.36 -7.42 1.89
CA SER A 36 -13.61 -8.14 1.60
C SER A 36 -13.52 -9.62 2.01
N LYS A 37 -12.30 -10.15 2.14
CA LYS A 37 -12.02 -11.56 2.45
C LYS A 37 -11.36 -11.77 3.80
N CYS A 38 -10.70 -10.76 4.37
CA CYS A 38 -10.04 -10.93 5.65
C CYS A 38 -11.06 -11.23 6.76
N ILE A 39 -10.83 -12.32 7.50
CA ILE A 39 -11.66 -12.75 8.64
C ILE A 39 -10.94 -12.61 9.99
N GLY A 40 -9.73 -12.04 10.02
CA GLY A 40 -8.97 -11.83 11.27
C GLY A 40 -8.41 -13.10 11.91
N ASN A 41 -8.11 -14.14 11.12
CA ASN A 41 -7.63 -15.41 11.70
C ASN A 41 -6.18 -15.36 12.24
N GLY A 42 -5.40 -14.33 11.88
CA GLY A 42 -4.05 -14.11 12.39
C GLY A 42 -2.97 -15.05 11.86
N GLN A 43 -3.25 -15.97 10.93
CA GLN A 43 -2.24 -16.93 10.46
C GLN A 43 -1.09 -16.23 9.72
N CYS A 44 -1.39 -15.20 8.92
CA CYS A 44 -0.37 -14.38 8.26
C CYS A 44 0.60 -13.72 9.25
N VAL A 45 0.10 -13.30 10.42
CA VAL A 45 0.90 -12.71 11.51
C VAL A 45 1.88 -13.75 12.07
N GLN A 46 1.41 -14.97 12.32
CA GLN A 46 2.23 -16.03 12.92
C GLN A 46 3.37 -16.51 12.03
N VAL A 47 3.17 -16.50 10.71
CA VAL A 47 4.17 -17.02 9.75
C VAL A 47 5.11 -15.94 9.23
N CYS A 48 4.93 -14.67 9.59
CA CYS A 48 5.78 -13.58 9.11
C CYS A 48 7.16 -13.64 9.78
N PRO A 49 8.25 -13.95 9.05
CA PRO A 49 9.57 -14.14 9.66
C PRO A 49 10.19 -12.83 10.18
N VAL A 50 9.71 -11.68 9.69
CA VAL A 50 10.17 -10.34 10.09
C VAL A 50 9.17 -9.61 10.99
N GLN A 51 8.06 -10.26 11.37
CA GLN A 51 7.09 -9.76 12.36
C GLN A 51 6.56 -8.35 12.08
N ILE A 52 6.31 -8.01 10.81
CA ILE A 52 5.79 -6.69 10.39
C ILE A 52 4.27 -6.67 10.17
N LEU A 53 3.58 -7.72 10.59
CA LEU A 53 2.13 -7.88 10.50
C LEU A 53 1.55 -8.01 11.91
N GLU A 54 0.31 -7.58 12.10
CA GLU A 54 -0.40 -7.68 13.37
C GLU A 54 -1.88 -8.02 13.18
N LEU A 55 -2.49 -8.47 14.27
CA LEU A 55 -3.93 -8.67 14.37
C LEU A 55 -4.49 -7.55 15.26
N THR A 56 -5.57 -6.90 14.82
CA THR A 56 -6.23 -5.84 15.59
C THR A 56 -6.71 -6.33 16.96
N ALA A 57 -6.87 -5.42 17.92
CA ALA A 57 -7.28 -5.76 19.28
C ALA A 57 -8.65 -6.46 19.34
N ASP A 58 -9.55 -6.11 18.43
CA ASP A 58 -10.88 -6.75 18.26
C ASP A 58 -10.82 -8.10 17.54
N LYS A 59 -9.62 -8.53 17.10
CA LYS A 59 -9.35 -9.77 16.36
C LYS A 59 -10.11 -9.89 15.04
N ARG A 60 -10.57 -8.76 14.49
CA ARG A 60 -11.36 -8.75 13.26
C ARG A 60 -10.49 -8.65 12.02
N TRP A 61 -9.35 -7.96 12.09
CA TRP A 61 -8.55 -7.61 10.91
C TRP A 61 -7.08 -7.91 11.13
N CYS A 62 -6.45 -8.54 10.13
CA CYS A 62 -4.99 -8.54 10.05
C CYS A 62 -4.54 -7.32 9.24
N LYS A 63 -3.45 -6.68 9.65
CA LYS A 63 -2.85 -5.53 8.95
C LYS A 63 -1.33 -5.61 8.99
N ALA A 64 -0.67 -4.79 8.18
CA ALA A 64 0.73 -4.44 8.40
C ALA A 64 0.83 -3.49 9.61
N ILE A 65 1.90 -3.60 10.38
CA ILE A 65 2.20 -2.64 11.45
C ILE A 65 2.55 -1.28 10.81
N ASP A 66 1.94 -0.20 11.28
CA ASP A 66 1.99 1.12 10.64
C ASP A 66 3.42 1.63 10.40
N GLY A 67 4.34 1.35 11.32
CA GLY A 67 5.75 1.75 11.21
C GLY A 67 6.53 1.07 10.09
N TYR A 68 5.97 0.05 9.44
CA TYR A 68 6.58 -0.72 8.34
C TYR A 68 5.85 -0.52 6.99
N VAL A 69 4.92 0.44 6.93
CA VAL A 69 4.22 0.83 5.70
C VAL A 69 4.75 2.18 5.25
N ASP A 70 5.46 2.17 4.12
CA ASP A 70 6.14 3.34 3.57
C ASP A 70 5.14 4.36 2.97
N ASN A 71 3.97 3.92 2.51
CA ASN A 71 2.91 4.77 1.98
C ASN A 71 1.82 5.07 3.03
N LYS A 72 1.83 6.29 3.56
CA LYS A 72 0.96 6.72 4.67
C LYS A 72 -0.53 6.68 4.33
N GLU A 73 -0.88 6.84 3.06
CA GLU A 73 -2.26 6.77 2.59
C GLU A 73 -2.88 5.38 2.82
N ALA A 74 -2.08 4.31 2.79
CA ALA A 74 -2.54 2.96 3.10
C ALA A 74 -2.87 2.78 4.59
N VAL A 75 -2.00 3.32 5.46
CA VAL A 75 -2.23 3.36 6.91
C VAL A 75 -3.51 4.13 7.23
N GLU A 76 -3.67 5.34 6.68
CA GLU A 76 -4.87 6.15 6.89
C GLU A 76 -6.14 5.44 6.38
N ALA A 77 -6.06 4.79 5.21
CA ALA A 77 -7.19 4.03 4.67
C ALA A 77 -7.62 2.90 5.59
N PHE A 78 -6.68 2.17 6.19
CA PHE A 78 -7.01 1.11 7.14
C PHE A 78 -7.77 1.66 8.35
N HIS A 79 -7.23 2.69 9.02
CA HIS A 79 -7.83 3.24 10.23
C HIS A 79 -9.18 3.93 9.99
N SER A 80 -9.37 4.54 8.82
CA SER A 80 -10.61 5.26 8.50
C SER A 80 -11.71 4.37 7.90
N GLN A 81 -11.35 3.32 7.14
CA GLN A 81 -12.32 2.56 6.34
C GLN A 81 -12.48 1.11 6.81
N VAL A 82 -11.49 0.53 7.49
CA VAL A 82 -11.47 -0.90 7.87
C VAL A 82 -11.58 -1.09 9.37
N GLU A 83 -10.75 -0.40 10.15
CA GLU A 83 -10.68 -0.61 11.59
C GLU A 83 -12.03 -0.36 12.27
N GLY A 84 -12.41 -1.25 13.19
CA GLY A 84 -13.69 -1.20 13.89
C GLY A 84 -14.92 -1.54 13.05
N LYS A 85 -14.78 -1.83 11.75
CA LYS A 85 -15.88 -2.39 10.95
C LYS A 85 -16.12 -3.84 11.32
N LYS A 86 -17.38 -4.21 11.54
CA LYS A 86 -17.78 -5.59 11.86
C LYS A 86 -17.87 -6.46 10.60
N ASP A 87 -18.35 -5.87 9.51
CA ASP A 87 -18.60 -6.55 8.25
C ASP A 87 -17.42 -6.44 7.28
N ALA A 88 -17.41 -7.29 6.25
CA ALA A 88 -16.45 -7.22 5.16
C ALA A 88 -16.45 -5.83 4.49
N VAL A 89 -15.28 -5.31 4.17
CA VAL A 89 -15.13 -3.99 3.54
C VAL A 89 -14.63 -4.19 2.11
N PRO A 90 -15.36 -3.72 1.07
CA PRO A 90 -15.04 -4.02 -0.33
C PRO A 90 -13.90 -3.14 -0.87
N ILE A 91 -12.74 -3.22 -0.23
CA ILE A 91 -11.51 -2.54 -0.65
C ILE A 91 -10.30 -3.48 -0.56
N LYS A 92 -9.31 -3.22 -1.39
CA LYS A 92 -7.94 -3.67 -1.18
C LYS A 92 -7.07 -2.50 -0.80
N ILE A 93 -6.15 -2.73 0.14
CA ILE A 93 -5.13 -1.74 0.53
C ILE A 93 -3.76 -2.25 0.07
N HIS A 94 -3.06 -1.42 -0.70
CA HIS A 94 -1.71 -1.65 -1.20
C HIS A 94 -0.70 -1.04 -0.22
N ASN A 95 0.15 -1.87 0.39
CA ASN A 95 1.13 -1.43 1.38
C ASN A 95 2.53 -1.57 0.78
N ALA A 96 3.18 -0.43 0.52
CA ALA A 96 4.60 -0.41 0.19
C ALA A 96 5.39 -0.76 1.46
N MET A 97 6.04 -1.92 1.51
CA MET A 97 6.66 -2.43 2.73
C MET A 97 8.12 -2.80 2.49
N SER A 98 9.03 -1.83 2.61
CA SER A 98 10.48 -2.03 2.39
C SER A 98 11.12 -3.11 3.28
N ALA A 99 10.56 -3.36 4.47
CA ALA A 99 10.99 -4.43 5.38
C ALA A 99 10.45 -5.82 4.99
N CYS A 100 9.48 -5.91 4.06
CA CYS A 100 8.94 -7.18 3.59
C CYS A 100 9.98 -7.93 2.77
N LEU A 101 10.21 -9.21 3.11
CA LEU A 101 11.14 -10.06 2.37
C LEU A 101 10.57 -10.60 1.04
N GLY A 102 9.27 -10.41 0.80
CA GLY A 102 8.59 -11.01 -0.36
C GLY A 102 8.50 -12.54 -0.32
N CYS A 103 8.66 -13.17 0.86
CA CYS A 103 8.72 -14.63 0.99
C CYS A 103 7.41 -15.40 0.76
N ALA A 104 6.28 -14.68 0.63
CA ALA A 104 4.94 -15.23 0.42
C ALA A 104 4.41 -16.21 1.49
N ALA A 105 5.07 -16.34 2.65
CA ALA A 105 4.59 -17.19 3.74
C ALA A 105 3.18 -16.80 4.21
N CYS A 106 2.91 -15.49 4.34
CA CYS A 106 1.60 -14.96 4.70
C CYS A 106 0.51 -15.26 3.67
N VAL A 107 0.86 -15.25 2.37
CA VAL A 107 -0.04 -15.60 1.26
C VAL A 107 -0.42 -17.07 1.37
N ALA A 108 0.56 -17.96 1.53
CA ALA A 108 0.33 -19.39 1.65
C ALA A 108 -0.47 -19.78 2.92
N ALA A 109 -0.29 -19.03 4.02
CA ALA A 109 -0.96 -19.30 5.28
C ALA A 109 -2.38 -18.70 5.38
N CYS A 110 -2.79 -17.80 4.48
CA CYS A 110 -4.10 -17.17 4.54
C CYS A 110 -5.17 -18.07 3.88
N PRO A 111 -6.13 -18.63 4.64
CA PRO A 111 -7.11 -19.57 4.08
C PRO A 111 -8.12 -18.88 3.14
N GLU A 112 -8.36 -17.58 3.35
CA GLU A 112 -9.31 -16.79 2.56
C GLU A 112 -8.67 -16.14 1.32
N GLY A 113 -7.34 -16.27 1.14
CA GLY A 113 -6.62 -15.56 0.08
C GLY A 113 -6.77 -14.03 0.18
N ALA A 114 -6.84 -13.51 1.41
CA ALA A 114 -7.07 -12.09 1.70
C ALA A 114 -5.77 -11.24 1.63
N ILE A 115 -4.62 -11.85 1.37
CA ILE A 115 -3.34 -11.17 1.27
C ILE A 115 -2.58 -11.64 0.04
N ASN A 116 -1.95 -10.71 -0.68
CA ASN A 116 -1.09 -10.98 -1.83
C ASN A 116 0.21 -10.17 -1.74
N ILE A 117 1.26 -10.63 -2.41
CA ILE A 117 2.51 -9.88 -2.56
C ILE A 117 2.77 -9.66 -4.05
N ILE A 118 2.91 -8.40 -4.43
CA ILE A 118 3.45 -7.99 -5.71
C ILE A 118 4.92 -7.58 -5.46
N PRO A 119 5.90 -8.14 -6.18
CA PRO A 119 7.32 -7.93 -5.87
C PRO A 119 7.79 -6.47 -5.87
N GLU A 120 7.07 -5.59 -6.58
CA GLU A 120 7.44 -4.19 -6.79
C GLU A 120 6.19 -3.29 -6.68
N PHE A 121 6.23 -2.31 -5.77
CA PHE A 121 5.23 -1.25 -5.65
C PHE A 121 5.49 -0.19 -6.72
N ALA A 122 4.51 0.07 -7.58
CA ALA A 122 4.69 1.00 -8.69
C ALA A 122 4.65 2.47 -8.23
N GLU A 123 5.51 3.31 -8.80
CA GLU A 123 5.48 4.75 -8.54
C GLU A 123 4.10 5.34 -8.92
N GLY A 124 3.47 6.06 -8.00
CA GLY A 124 2.15 6.66 -8.21
C GLY A 124 0.97 5.67 -8.14
N GLN A 125 1.21 4.42 -7.73
CA GLN A 125 0.15 3.46 -7.44
C GLN A 125 -0.78 3.98 -6.34
N THR A 126 -2.08 3.75 -6.51
CA THR A 126 -3.09 4.15 -5.51
C THR A 126 -3.03 3.22 -4.31
N ALA A 127 -3.08 3.77 -3.09
CA ALA A 127 -3.07 3.00 -1.86
C ALA A 127 -4.33 2.13 -1.67
N VAL A 128 -5.46 2.50 -2.27
CA VAL A 128 -6.75 1.82 -2.12
C VAL A 128 -7.36 1.47 -3.48
N GLU A 129 -7.61 0.19 -3.71
CA GLU A 129 -8.41 -0.31 -4.82
C GLU A 129 -9.82 -0.61 -4.31
N LYS A 130 -10.85 -0.01 -4.93
CA LYS A 130 -12.25 -0.32 -4.58
C LYS A 130 -12.69 -1.58 -5.32
N ILE A 131 -13.38 -2.48 -4.62
CA ILE A 131 -13.99 -3.68 -5.19
C ILE A 131 -15.43 -3.32 -5.56
N GLN A 132 -15.80 -3.54 -6.82
CA GLN A 132 -17.15 -3.29 -7.35
C GLN A 132 -18.07 -4.49 -7.17
#